data_AF-A0A2A5BBF3-F1
#
_entry.id   AF-A0A2A5BBF3-F1
#
_cell.length_a   1.000
_cell.length_b   1.000
_cell.length_c   1.000
_cell.angle_alpha   90.00
_cell.angle_beta   90.00
_cell.angle_gamma   90.00
#
_symmetry.space_group_name_H-M   'P 1'
#
loop_
_entity.id
_entity.type
_entity.pdbx_description
1 polymer ?
#
loop_
_entity_poly.entity_id
_entity_poly.type
_entity_poly.pdbx_seq_one_letter_code
_entity_poly.pdbx_strand_id
1 'polypeptide(L)'
;MENKKLKVAELFAGVGGFRLGLEKHNNYDIVWSNQWEPSTKVQHASMVYENQFGNENHSNEDLNDVVTRNIEEIPDHDLLVGGFPCQDYSVATTLHNSKGLKGKKGVLWWSIHKILEYKKNKPKYLFLENVDRLLKSPASQRGRDFAVMLKSLNDLGYAIEWRVINAGEYGMPQRRRRTFIIGYHKSTDVYKRISKSKKIDWLQEKGTIANAFPLDKINKLEEFEIKGSLEEITTDFNKEGKLSPFQNTGLLFKGKIYTTKTSPNYNGKRIVLGDLLQNGEVTDDFFIKNNKLKTPKSILEKDGSEKIIATEKEMWEYLKGSKSILRISKDGFKYNYSEGGMIYPDALDNASRTIITGEGGKSPSRFKHVIVSDRGLRRLTPVELERLNMFPDDHTKLEGVTDTKRAFFMGNALVVGVIEKIGKALYNQINE
;
A
#
# COMPACT_ATOMS: atom_id res chain seq x y z
N MET A 1 -4.01 -16.82 -32.88
CA MET A 1 -2.90 -17.16 -31.96
C MET A 1 -3.35 -16.72 -30.58
N GLU A 2 -3.49 -17.66 -29.65
CA GLU A 2 -3.80 -17.32 -28.26
C GLU A 2 -2.60 -16.58 -27.69
N ASN A 3 -2.75 -15.31 -27.31
CA ASN A 3 -1.63 -14.57 -26.71
C ASN A 3 -1.24 -15.28 -25.40
N LYS A 4 0.02 -15.69 -25.30
CA LYS A 4 0.54 -16.40 -24.13
C LYS A 4 0.37 -15.53 -22.87
N LYS A 5 -0.22 -16.09 -21.81
CA LYS A 5 -0.33 -15.42 -20.51
C LYS A 5 1.05 -15.14 -19.92
N LEU A 6 1.19 -14.02 -19.23
CA LEU A 6 2.40 -13.68 -18.48
C LEU A 6 2.42 -14.47 -17.17
N LYS A 7 3.51 -15.19 -16.91
CA LYS A 7 3.69 -15.90 -15.64
C LYS A 7 4.03 -14.91 -14.52
N VAL A 8 3.40 -15.05 -13.37
CA VAL A 8 3.51 -14.12 -12.24
C VAL A 8 3.94 -14.82 -10.97
N ALA A 9 4.91 -14.23 -10.26
CA ALA A 9 5.18 -14.53 -8.86
C ALA A 9 4.65 -13.39 -7.97
N GLU A 10 3.76 -13.71 -7.03
CA GLU A 10 3.14 -12.75 -6.11
C GLU A 10 3.78 -12.82 -4.72
N LEU A 11 4.57 -11.80 -4.37
CA LEU A 11 5.19 -11.67 -3.05
C LEU A 11 4.28 -10.88 -2.11
N PHE A 12 4.29 -11.25 -0.82
CA PHE A 12 3.52 -10.56 0.22
C PHE A 12 2.04 -10.47 -0.16
N ALA A 13 1.48 -11.59 -0.59
CA ALA A 13 0.19 -11.66 -1.25
C ALA A 13 -0.96 -11.12 -0.39
N GLY A 14 -0.80 -11.14 0.94
CA GLY A 14 -1.85 -10.81 1.89
C GLY A 14 -3.04 -11.73 1.69
N VAL A 15 -4.21 -11.13 1.44
CA VAL A 15 -5.42 -11.86 1.05
C VAL A 15 -5.64 -11.88 -0.48
N GLY A 16 -4.63 -11.57 -1.29
CA GLY A 16 -4.65 -11.73 -2.75
C GLY A 16 -5.14 -10.54 -3.56
N GLY A 17 -4.90 -9.32 -3.07
CA GLY A 17 -5.32 -8.10 -3.78
C GLY A 17 -4.65 -7.91 -5.15
N PHE A 18 -3.39 -8.33 -5.31
CA PHE A 18 -2.72 -8.28 -6.59
C PHE A 18 -3.31 -9.32 -7.55
N ARG A 19 -3.43 -10.58 -7.10
CA ARG A 19 -4.05 -11.66 -7.87
C ARG A 19 -5.44 -11.30 -8.40
N LEU A 20 -6.34 -10.83 -7.55
CA LEU A 20 -7.69 -10.42 -7.95
C LEU A 20 -7.67 -9.36 -9.05
N GLY A 21 -6.75 -8.41 -9.01
CA GLY A 21 -6.64 -7.36 -10.01
C GLY A 21 -6.09 -7.88 -11.35
N LEU A 22 -5.08 -8.74 -11.30
CA LEU A 22 -4.42 -9.26 -12.51
C LEU A 22 -5.27 -10.31 -13.25
N GLU A 23 -6.00 -11.16 -12.53
CA GLU A 23 -6.79 -12.23 -13.14
C GLU A 23 -8.05 -11.73 -13.89
N LYS A 24 -8.48 -10.47 -13.69
CA LYS A 24 -9.68 -9.88 -14.31
C LYS A 24 -9.72 -9.95 -15.84
N HIS A 25 -8.56 -9.91 -16.49
CA HIS A 25 -8.47 -9.89 -17.96
C HIS A 25 -7.88 -11.17 -18.55
N ASN A 26 -7.70 -12.23 -17.74
CA ASN A 26 -7.18 -13.54 -18.18
C ASN A 26 -5.82 -13.48 -18.91
N ASN A 27 -5.04 -12.43 -18.65
CA ASN A 27 -3.76 -12.15 -19.30
C ASN A 27 -2.55 -12.62 -18.47
N TYR A 28 -2.79 -12.99 -17.22
CA TYR A 28 -1.80 -13.31 -16.22
C TYR A 28 -2.07 -14.70 -15.67
N ASP A 29 -0.99 -15.43 -15.39
CA ASP A 29 -1.00 -16.76 -14.79
C ASP A 29 -0.17 -16.69 -13.50
N ILE A 30 -0.82 -16.75 -12.33
CA ILE A 30 -0.13 -16.71 -11.04
C ILE A 30 0.46 -18.10 -10.77
N VAL A 31 1.75 -18.25 -11.08
CA VAL A 31 2.45 -19.54 -10.97
C VAL A 31 3.03 -19.79 -9.58
N TRP A 32 3.13 -18.75 -8.75
CA TRP A 32 3.61 -18.86 -7.37
C TRP A 32 3.18 -17.66 -6.53
N SER A 33 2.95 -17.89 -5.24
CA SER A 33 2.64 -16.82 -4.29
C SER A 33 3.31 -17.06 -2.94
N ASN A 34 3.59 -16.00 -2.19
CA ASN A 34 4.11 -16.07 -0.84
C ASN A 34 3.42 -15.09 0.11
N GLN A 35 3.08 -15.58 1.30
CA GLN A 35 2.53 -14.75 2.37
C GLN A 35 2.97 -15.28 3.74
N TRP A 36 3.65 -14.42 4.50
CA TRP A 36 4.11 -14.73 5.86
C TRP A 36 3.99 -13.52 6.79
N GLU A 37 3.40 -13.72 7.95
CA GLU A 37 3.24 -12.72 9.02
C GLU A 37 4.12 -13.12 10.24
N PRO A 38 5.35 -12.61 10.36
CA PRO A 38 6.32 -13.08 11.36
C PRO A 38 5.91 -12.76 12.81
N SER A 39 5.01 -11.78 13.00
CA SER A 39 4.54 -11.36 14.33
C SER A 39 3.34 -12.16 14.85
N THR A 40 2.89 -13.18 14.12
CA THR A 40 1.71 -13.98 14.50
C THR A 40 2.00 -15.46 14.39
N LYS A 41 1.46 -16.26 15.33
CA LYS A 41 1.54 -17.72 15.24
C LYS A 41 0.59 -18.28 14.16
N VAL A 42 -0.63 -17.76 14.13
CA VAL A 42 -1.66 -18.18 13.16
C VAL A 42 -1.61 -17.26 11.94
N GLN A 43 -1.32 -17.86 10.79
CA GLN A 43 -1.11 -17.19 9.50
C GLN A 43 -2.44 -16.96 8.77
N HIS A 44 -3.32 -16.17 9.39
CA HIS A 44 -4.70 -16.00 8.90
C HIS A 44 -4.75 -15.41 7.47
N ALA A 45 -3.83 -14.52 7.08
CA ALA A 45 -3.81 -13.99 5.72
C ALA A 45 -3.54 -15.08 4.68
N SER A 46 -2.56 -15.95 4.95
CA SER A 46 -2.25 -17.11 4.11
C SER A 46 -3.41 -18.10 4.07
N MET A 47 -4.03 -18.42 5.22
CA MET A 47 -5.22 -19.29 5.26
C MET A 47 -6.37 -18.76 4.40
N VAL A 48 -6.64 -17.45 4.45
CA VAL A 48 -7.64 -16.80 3.58
C VAL A 48 -7.22 -16.89 2.12
N TYR A 49 -5.94 -16.65 1.80
CA TYR A 49 -5.43 -16.77 0.43
C TYR A 49 -5.64 -18.19 -0.11
N GLU A 50 -5.25 -19.22 0.64
CA GLU A 50 -5.41 -20.63 0.25
C GLU A 50 -6.88 -21.02 0.09
N ASN A 51 -7.77 -20.51 0.96
CA ASN A 51 -9.21 -20.75 0.83
C ASN A 51 -9.79 -20.19 -0.48
N GLN A 52 -9.27 -19.05 -0.95
CA GLN A 52 -9.77 -18.39 -2.16
C GLN A 52 -9.13 -18.95 -3.44
N PHE A 53 -7.87 -19.37 -3.38
CA PHE A 53 -7.08 -19.65 -4.57
C PHE A 53 -6.42 -21.04 -4.62
N GLY A 54 -6.61 -21.85 -3.58
CA GLY A 54 -5.89 -23.11 -3.39
C GLY A 54 -4.52 -22.92 -2.74
N ASN A 55 -3.99 -24.00 -2.18
CA ASN A 55 -2.66 -24.05 -1.57
C ASN A 55 -1.54 -24.42 -2.57
N GLU A 56 -1.92 -24.83 -3.78
CA GLU A 56 -0.95 -25.21 -4.81
C GLU A 56 -0.08 -23.99 -5.17
N ASN A 57 1.24 -24.15 -5.09
CA ASN A 57 2.22 -23.10 -5.33
C ASN A 57 2.08 -21.86 -4.42
N HIS A 58 1.45 -22.00 -3.25
CA HIS A 58 1.43 -21.00 -2.19
C HIS A 58 2.47 -21.32 -1.11
N SER A 59 3.35 -20.36 -0.80
CA SER A 59 4.37 -20.45 0.24
C SER A 59 3.97 -19.64 1.47
N ASN A 60 3.77 -20.33 2.59
CA ASN A 60 3.53 -19.74 3.91
C ASN A 60 4.81 -19.77 4.76
N GLU A 61 5.92 -19.32 4.18
CA GLU A 61 7.26 -19.27 4.82
C GLU A 61 7.84 -17.85 4.73
N ASP A 62 8.77 -17.52 5.62
CA ASP A 62 9.53 -16.27 5.52
C ASP A 62 10.26 -16.23 4.17
N LEU A 63 9.97 -15.21 3.36
CA LEU A 63 10.57 -15.07 2.03
C LEU A 63 12.10 -15.06 2.09
N ASN A 64 12.70 -14.52 3.16
CA ASN A 64 14.15 -14.55 3.34
C ASN A 64 14.69 -15.98 3.44
N ASP A 65 13.96 -16.87 4.11
CA ASP A 65 14.34 -18.26 4.27
C ASP A 65 14.20 -19.00 2.94
N VAL A 66 13.09 -18.79 2.21
CA VAL A 66 12.87 -19.35 0.86
C VAL A 66 14.02 -18.98 -0.08
N VAL A 67 14.34 -17.68 -0.22
CA VAL A 67 15.37 -17.22 -1.16
C VAL A 67 16.79 -17.61 -0.75
N THR A 68 17.01 -17.87 0.54
CA THR A 68 18.33 -18.27 1.07
C THR A 68 18.53 -19.78 1.02
N ARG A 69 17.46 -20.56 1.18
CA ARG A 69 17.45 -22.02 1.07
C ARG A 69 17.63 -22.44 -0.39
N ASN A 70 16.71 -22.03 -1.26
CA ASN A 70 16.76 -22.33 -2.68
C ASN A 70 15.87 -21.36 -3.47
N ILE A 71 16.50 -20.42 -4.18
CA ILE A 71 15.80 -19.44 -5.02
C ILE A 71 14.94 -20.06 -6.14
N GLU A 72 15.25 -21.28 -6.57
CA GLU A 72 14.50 -21.99 -7.62
C GLU A 72 13.21 -22.64 -7.10
N GLU A 73 12.93 -22.57 -5.79
CA GLU A 73 11.58 -22.81 -5.26
C GLU A 73 10.56 -21.79 -5.78
N ILE A 74 11.04 -20.61 -6.21
CA ILE A 74 10.24 -19.62 -6.92
C ILE A 74 10.34 -19.94 -8.41
N PRO A 75 9.27 -20.42 -9.06
CA PRO A 75 9.27 -20.78 -10.48
C PRO A 75 9.67 -19.60 -11.36
N ASP A 76 10.10 -19.90 -12.58
CA ASP A 76 10.35 -18.87 -13.59
C ASP A 76 9.07 -18.10 -13.93
N HIS A 77 9.18 -16.77 -13.92
CA HIS A 77 8.07 -15.85 -14.11
C HIS A 77 8.50 -14.64 -14.92
N ASP A 78 7.57 -14.07 -15.68
CA ASP A 78 7.79 -12.87 -16.49
C ASP A 78 7.61 -11.60 -15.65
N LEU A 79 6.69 -11.63 -14.68
CA LEU A 79 6.30 -10.51 -13.83
C LEU A 79 6.43 -10.88 -12.35
N LEU A 80 7.14 -10.06 -11.58
CA LEU A 80 7.17 -10.14 -10.13
C LEU A 80 6.33 -9.02 -9.54
N VAL A 81 5.36 -9.36 -8.69
CA VAL A 81 4.50 -8.38 -8.02
C VAL A 81 4.63 -8.46 -6.50
N GLY A 82 4.33 -7.36 -5.81
CA GLY A 82 4.23 -7.40 -4.36
C GLY A 82 4.12 -6.05 -3.66
N GLY A 83 3.30 -6.01 -2.61
CA GLY A 83 3.18 -4.89 -1.68
C GLY A 83 4.06 -5.13 -0.46
N PHE A 84 5.34 -4.79 -0.54
CA PHE A 84 6.29 -5.15 0.51
C PHE A 84 6.12 -4.29 1.78
N PRO A 85 6.27 -4.87 2.98
CA PRO A 85 6.00 -4.16 4.23
C PRO A 85 6.76 -2.83 4.40
N CYS A 86 5.99 -1.83 4.82
CA CYS A 86 6.39 -0.45 5.06
C CYS A 86 7.21 -0.25 6.36
N GLN A 87 7.11 -1.17 7.32
CA GLN A 87 7.68 -0.98 8.66
C GLN A 87 9.21 -1.09 8.70
N ASP A 88 9.80 -1.67 7.65
CA ASP A 88 11.22 -1.98 7.56
C ASP A 88 12.00 -0.99 6.67
N TYR A 89 11.49 0.24 6.47
CA TYR A 89 12.02 1.14 5.44
C TYR A 89 13.51 1.45 5.45
N SER A 90 14.24 1.15 6.52
CA SER A 90 15.69 1.32 6.49
C SER A 90 16.40 0.25 5.66
N VAL A 91 16.08 0.20 4.36
CA VAL A 91 16.80 -0.51 3.29
C VAL A 91 18.31 -0.31 3.45
N ALA A 92 18.71 0.93 3.76
CA ALA A 92 20.09 1.36 3.98
C ALA A 92 20.75 0.77 5.25
N THR A 93 20.04 0.67 6.39
CA THR A 93 20.64 0.18 7.65
C THR A 93 21.03 -1.30 7.57
N THR A 94 20.37 -2.08 6.72
CA THR A 94 20.72 -3.50 6.51
C THR A 94 21.93 -3.69 5.61
N LEU A 95 22.24 -2.75 4.70
CA LEU A 95 23.41 -2.83 3.82
C LEU A 95 24.75 -2.88 4.60
N HIS A 96 24.84 -2.16 5.72
CA HIS A 96 26.00 -2.23 6.62
C HIS A 96 26.11 -3.57 7.36
N ASN A 97 24.98 -4.27 7.56
CA ASN A 97 24.94 -5.58 8.20
C ASN A 97 24.94 -6.75 7.18
N SER A 98 24.87 -6.49 5.87
CA SER A 98 24.82 -7.53 4.85
C SER A 98 26.20 -7.98 4.36
N LYS A 99 27.26 -7.22 4.66
CA LYS A 99 28.66 -7.59 4.33
C LYS A 99 29.28 -8.61 5.28
N GLY A 100 28.59 -9.00 6.34
CA GLY A 100 28.99 -10.10 7.19
C GLY A 100 27.88 -10.51 8.15
N LEU A 101 27.70 -11.83 8.31
CA LEU A 101 26.96 -12.55 9.36
C LEU A 101 25.66 -13.26 8.91
N LYS A 102 25.73 -14.59 8.99
CA LYS A 102 24.67 -15.44 9.53
C LYS A 102 23.97 -14.71 10.69
N GLY A 103 22.67 -14.43 10.57
CA GLY A 103 21.81 -14.25 11.75
C GLY A 103 21.06 -12.93 11.98
N LYS A 104 21.01 -11.96 11.04
CA LYS A 104 20.07 -10.82 11.16
C LYS A 104 19.05 -10.82 10.01
N LYS A 105 17.77 -10.98 10.36
CA LYS A 105 16.61 -10.86 9.46
C LYS A 105 16.73 -9.56 8.64
N GLY A 106 16.91 -9.71 7.33
CA GLY A 106 17.06 -8.58 6.42
C GLY A 106 15.72 -7.91 6.12
N VAL A 107 15.73 -6.60 5.85
CA VAL A 107 14.58 -5.87 5.30
C VAL A 107 14.08 -6.60 4.05
N LEU A 108 12.77 -6.86 3.96
CA LEU A 108 12.14 -7.66 2.90
C LEU A 108 12.41 -7.18 1.47
N TRP A 109 12.80 -5.90 1.31
CA TRP A 109 13.37 -5.37 0.06
C TRP A 109 14.55 -6.20 -0.45
N TRP A 110 15.47 -6.60 0.44
CA TRP A 110 16.65 -7.36 0.05
C TRP A 110 16.31 -8.79 -0.37
N SER A 111 15.20 -9.35 0.10
CA SER A 111 14.68 -10.62 -0.42
C SER A 111 14.24 -10.45 -1.89
N ILE A 112 13.53 -9.37 -2.22
CA ILE A 112 13.21 -9.02 -3.62
C ILE A 112 14.51 -8.86 -4.42
N HIS A 113 15.47 -8.07 -3.92
CA HIS A 113 16.74 -7.86 -4.60
C HIS A 113 17.47 -9.18 -4.90
N LYS A 114 17.56 -10.10 -3.92
CA LYS A 114 18.15 -11.42 -4.12
C LYS A 114 17.45 -12.20 -5.23
N ILE A 115 16.11 -12.16 -5.29
CA ILE A 115 15.36 -12.80 -6.38
C ILE A 115 15.82 -12.26 -7.74
N LEU A 116 15.89 -10.93 -7.86
CA LEU A 116 16.25 -10.24 -9.10
C LEU A 116 17.72 -10.40 -9.49
N GLU A 117 18.61 -10.55 -8.50
CA GLU A 117 20.05 -10.70 -8.69
C GLU A 117 20.42 -12.12 -9.09
N TYR A 118 19.91 -13.12 -8.35
CA TYR A 118 20.38 -14.51 -8.43
C TYR A 118 19.51 -15.44 -9.29
N LYS A 119 18.23 -15.12 -9.59
CA LYS A 119 17.47 -15.97 -10.52
C LYS A 119 18.15 -15.98 -11.89
N LYS A 120 18.33 -17.19 -12.44
CA LYS A 120 18.87 -17.39 -13.80
C LYS A 120 17.99 -16.69 -14.84
N ASN A 121 16.68 -16.93 -14.76
CA ASN A 121 15.67 -16.28 -15.58
C ASN A 121 15.06 -15.13 -14.78
N LYS A 122 15.70 -13.96 -14.86
CA LYS A 122 15.25 -12.75 -14.18
C LYS A 122 13.87 -12.33 -14.70
N PRO A 123 12.94 -11.90 -13.83
CA PRO A 123 11.65 -11.37 -14.28
C PRO A 123 11.88 -10.18 -15.20
N LYS A 124 11.13 -10.11 -16.29
CA LYS A 124 11.27 -9.02 -17.26
C LYS A 124 10.60 -7.74 -16.77
N TYR A 125 9.59 -7.89 -15.92
CA TYR A 125 8.74 -6.83 -15.42
C TYR A 125 8.58 -6.91 -13.90
N LEU A 126 8.47 -5.75 -13.27
CA LEU A 126 8.16 -5.63 -11.84
C LEU A 126 6.89 -4.80 -11.68
N PHE A 127 6.02 -5.16 -10.74
CA PHE A 127 4.89 -4.35 -10.34
C PHE A 127 4.77 -4.33 -8.81
N LEU A 128 5.40 -3.32 -8.21
CA LEU A 128 5.51 -3.20 -6.76
C LEU A 128 4.61 -2.07 -6.24
N GLU A 129 4.20 -2.20 -4.99
CA GLU A 129 3.38 -1.21 -4.30
C GLU A 129 3.97 -0.89 -2.92
N ASN A 130 3.81 0.36 -2.49
CA ASN A 130 4.12 0.77 -1.12
C ASN A 130 3.36 2.06 -0.73
N VAL A 131 3.49 2.52 0.52
CA VAL A 131 2.91 3.79 0.95
C VAL A 131 3.60 4.99 0.27
N ASP A 132 2.91 6.13 0.18
CA ASP A 132 3.42 7.35 -0.43
C ASP A 132 4.63 7.96 0.29
N ARG A 133 4.75 7.70 1.59
CA ARG A 133 5.89 8.11 2.41
C ARG A 133 7.22 7.49 1.95
N LEU A 134 7.21 6.39 1.18
CA LEU A 134 8.41 5.75 0.66
C LEU A 134 9.33 6.78 -0.03
N LEU A 135 8.75 7.66 -0.85
CA LEU A 135 9.48 8.71 -1.58
C LEU A 135 10.23 9.70 -0.66
N LYS A 136 9.87 9.76 0.62
CA LYS A 136 10.44 10.69 1.63
C LYS A 136 11.22 9.97 2.73
N SER A 137 11.40 8.66 2.62
CA SER A 137 12.04 7.84 3.66
C SER A 137 13.58 7.92 3.60
N PRO A 138 14.28 7.84 4.75
CA PRO A 138 13.75 7.92 6.11
C PRO A 138 13.45 9.36 6.53
N ALA A 139 12.82 9.52 7.71
CA ALA A 139 12.58 10.85 8.27
C ALA A 139 13.86 11.63 8.61
N SER A 140 14.95 10.92 8.93
CA SER A 140 16.26 11.50 9.26
C SER A 140 17.07 11.95 8.04
N GLN A 141 16.75 11.46 6.84
CA GLN A 141 17.51 11.74 5.61
C GLN A 141 16.60 11.59 4.39
N ARG A 142 15.92 12.66 3.98
CA ARG A 142 14.76 12.55 3.10
C ARG A 142 15.09 11.96 1.73
N GLY A 143 14.42 10.87 1.37
CA GLY A 143 14.50 10.25 0.04
C GLY A 143 15.62 9.22 -0.13
N ARG A 144 16.52 9.05 0.86
CA ARG A 144 17.62 8.09 0.78
C ARG A 144 17.14 6.66 0.51
N ASP A 145 16.16 6.14 1.25
CA ASP A 145 15.77 4.72 1.11
C ASP A 145 15.21 4.44 -0.29
N PHE A 146 14.45 5.40 -0.84
CA PHE A 146 13.95 5.32 -2.21
C PHE A 146 15.10 5.41 -3.23
N ALA A 147 16.10 6.26 -2.99
CA ALA A 147 17.29 6.33 -3.85
C ALA A 147 18.11 5.03 -3.85
N VAL A 148 18.30 4.40 -2.69
CA VAL A 148 18.96 3.08 -2.57
C VAL A 148 18.19 2.01 -3.34
N MET A 149 16.86 1.97 -3.16
CA MET A 149 15.99 1.05 -3.89
C MET A 149 16.10 1.24 -5.41
N LEU A 150 15.95 2.48 -5.89
CA LEU A 150 16.09 2.83 -7.30
C LEU A 150 17.47 2.48 -7.85
N LYS A 151 18.54 2.80 -7.13
CA LYS A 151 19.91 2.46 -7.55
C LYS A 151 20.09 0.95 -7.69
N SER A 152 19.65 0.18 -6.70
CA SER A 152 19.79 -1.28 -6.72
C SER A 152 19.04 -1.91 -7.90
N LEU A 153 17.85 -1.40 -8.23
CA LEU A 153 17.10 -1.82 -9.41
C LEU A 153 17.80 -1.42 -10.73
N ASN A 154 18.34 -0.21 -10.80
CA ASN A 154 19.09 0.26 -11.96
C ASN A 154 20.35 -0.58 -12.21
N ASP A 155 21.07 -0.97 -11.15
CA ASP A 155 22.26 -1.81 -11.23
C ASP A 155 21.93 -3.22 -11.75
N LEU A 156 20.73 -3.71 -11.42
CA LEU A 156 20.18 -4.95 -11.98
C LEU A 156 19.62 -4.79 -13.41
N GLY A 157 19.71 -3.59 -14.00
CA GLY A 157 19.36 -3.34 -15.39
C GLY A 157 17.90 -2.96 -15.64
N TYR A 158 17.17 -2.52 -14.61
CA TYR A 158 15.78 -2.09 -14.76
C TYR A 158 15.67 -0.58 -14.97
N ALA A 159 14.80 -0.18 -15.90
CA ALA A 159 14.20 1.16 -15.89
C ALA A 159 12.98 1.14 -14.98
N ILE A 160 12.81 2.16 -14.14
CA ILE A 160 11.76 2.19 -13.13
C ILE A 160 10.89 3.42 -13.32
N GLU A 161 9.60 3.26 -13.57
CA GLU A 161 8.64 4.35 -13.41
C GLU A 161 7.89 4.21 -12.08
N TRP A 162 7.50 5.32 -11.49
CA TRP A 162 6.66 5.33 -10.31
C TRP A 162 5.60 6.42 -10.36
N ARG A 163 4.51 6.19 -9.63
CA ARG A 163 3.50 7.20 -9.36
C ARG A 163 2.82 6.98 -8.03
N VAL A 164 2.54 8.07 -7.33
CA VAL A 164 1.62 8.07 -6.21
C VAL A 164 0.20 8.23 -6.73
N ILE A 165 -0.63 7.20 -6.54
CA ILE A 165 -2.03 7.18 -6.95
C ILE A 165 -2.90 7.19 -5.71
N ASN A 166 -3.88 8.09 -5.69
CA ASN A 166 -4.99 8.06 -4.76
C ASN A 166 -6.20 7.45 -5.48
N ALA A 167 -6.63 6.25 -5.10
CA ALA A 167 -7.67 5.53 -5.82
C ALA A 167 -8.98 6.35 -5.96
N GLY A 168 -9.35 7.10 -4.92
CA GLY A 168 -10.54 7.98 -4.93
C GLY A 168 -10.49 9.13 -5.94
N GLU A 169 -9.31 9.60 -6.31
CA GLU A 169 -9.16 10.64 -7.35
C GLU A 169 -9.59 10.10 -8.73
N TYR A 170 -9.48 8.78 -8.95
CA TYR A 170 -9.82 8.07 -10.17
C TYR A 170 -11.14 7.28 -10.09
N GLY A 171 -12.05 7.73 -9.21
CA GLY A 171 -13.43 7.24 -9.13
C GLY A 171 -13.64 5.95 -8.34
N MET A 172 -12.59 5.42 -7.69
CA MET A 172 -12.70 4.25 -6.83
C MET A 172 -13.19 4.64 -5.43
N PRO A 173 -13.74 3.69 -4.64
CA PRO A 173 -14.52 4.05 -3.45
C PRO A 173 -13.71 4.51 -2.24
N GLN A 174 -12.39 4.52 -2.30
CA GLN A 174 -11.54 4.84 -1.16
C GLN A 174 -10.43 5.82 -1.54
N ARG A 175 -10.29 6.87 -0.73
CA ARG A 175 -9.17 7.81 -0.78
C ARG A 175 -7.91 7.16 -0.19
N ARG A 176 -7.36 6.16 -0.89
CA ARG A 176 -6.17 5.40 -0.50
C ARG A 176 -5.01 5.78 -1.41
N ARG A 177 -4.01 6.45 -0.83
CA ARG A 177 -2.82 6.94 -1.53
C ARG A 177 -1.66 5.96 -1.39
N ARG A 178 -1.10 5.49 -2.51
CA ARG A 178 0.01 4.52 -2.59
C ARG A 178 0.96 4.83 -3.74
N THR A 179 2.23 4.50 -3.56
CA THR A 179 3.26 4.53 -4.60
C THR A 179 3.23 3.21 -5.35
N PHE A 180 2.96 3.25 -6.64
CA PHE A 180 3.08 2.11 -7.54
C PHE A 180 4.35 2.27 -8.36
N ILE A 181 5.09 1.17 -8.53
CA ILE A 181 6.41 1.13 -9.16
C ILE A 181 6.37 0.04 -10.23
N ILE A 182 6.67 0.42 -11.47
CA ILE A 182 6.79 -0.52 -12.59
C ILE A 182 8.23 -0.57 -13.06
N GLY A 183 8.78 -1.78 -13.11
CA GLY A 183 10.13 -2.04 -13.58
C GLY A 183 10.14 -2.72 -14.94
N TYR A 184 11.06 -2.30 -15.81
CA TYR A 184 11.28 -2.88 -17.13
C TYR A 184 12.74 -3.29 -17.26
N HIS A 185 13.03 -4.57 -17.40
CA HIS A 185 14.40 -5.03 -17.60
C HIS A 185 14.91 -4.61 -18.98
N LYS A 186 16.21 -4.30 -19.09
CA LYS A 186 16.86 -3.87 -20.35
C LYS A 186 16.70 -4.81 -21.55
N SER A 187 16.35 -6.07 -21.31
CA SER A 187 16.07 -7.05 -22.38
C SER A 187 14.70 -6.87 -23.04
N THR A 188 13.81 -6.05 -22.49
CA THR A 188 12.43 -5.87 -22.97
C THR A 188 12.35 -4.81 -24.06
N ASP A 189 11.35 -4.91 -24.93
CA ASP A 189 11.09 -3.88 -25.94
C ASP A 189 10.52 -2.60 -25.33
N VAL A 190 9.78 -2.72 -24.22
CA VAL A 190 9.31 -1.56 -23.44
C VAL A 190 10.48 -0.69 -22.99
N TYR A 191 11.56 -1.29 -22.47
CA TYR A 191 12.78 -0.55 -22.12
C TYR A 191 13.38 0.20 -23.32
N LYS A 192 13.41 -0.44 -24.49
CA LYS A 192 13.88 0.20 -25.74
C LYS A 192 12.97 1.36 -26.15
N ARG A 193 11.64 1.26 -25.97
CA ARG A 193 10.72 2.37 -26.26
C ARG A 193 10.90 3.55 -25.30
N ILE A 194 11.20 3.30 -24.01
CA ILE A 194 11.60 4.37 -23.07
C ILE A 194 12.80 5.15 -23.61
N SER A 195 13.80 4.45 -24.17
CA SER A 195 15.00 5.09 -24.71
C SER A 195 14.69 6.05 -25.86
N LYS A 196 13.74 5.70 -26.73
CA LYS A 196 13.32 6.46 -27.92
C LYS A 196 12.29 7.56 -27.62
N SER A 197 11.69 7.54 -26.43
CA SER A 197 10.63 8.48 -26.04
C SER A 197 11.19 9.69 -25.29
N LYS A 198 10.54 10.85 -25.44
CA LYS A 198 10.73 11.96 -24.51
C LYS A 198 10.22 11.54 -23.13
N LYS A 199 10.96 11.90 -22.08
CA LYS A 199 10.65 11.41 -20.72
C LYS A 199 9.38 12.03 -20.16
N ILE A 200 9.10 13.28 -20.55
CA ILE A 200 7.82 13.92 -20.23
C ILE A 200 6.63 13.20 -20.88
N ASP A 201 6.71 12.81 -22.16
CA ASP A 201 5.65 12.04 -22.83
C ASP A 201 5.44 10.68 -22.14
N TRP A 202 6.54 10.02 -21.74
CA TRP A 202 6.46 8.77 -21.00
C TRP A 202 5.68 8.92 -19.70
N LEU A 203 5.99 9.97 -18.93
CA LEU A 203 5.32 10.23 -17.67
C LEU A 203 3.88 10.73 -17.83
N GLN A 204 3.53 11.35 -18.96
CA GLN A 204 2.21 11.94 -19.17
C GLN A 204 1.22 11.01 -19.85
N GLU A 205 1.64 10.27 -20.88
CA GLU A 205 0.73 9.51 -21.75
C GLU A 205 1.25 8.15 -22.23
N LYS A 206 2.57 7.96 -22.40
CA LYS A 206 3.11 6.73 -23.04
C LYS A 206 3.45 5.61 -22.05
N GLY A 207 3.74 5.93 -20.79
CA GLY A 207 4.11 4.93 -19.78
C GLY A 207 2.92 4.09 -19.34
N THR A 208 3.18 2.94 -18.74
CA THR A 208 2.12 2.01 -18.30
C THR A 208 1.19 2.69 -17.30
N ILE A 209 1.74 3.36 -16.29
CA ILE A 209 0.92 4.05 -15.29
C ILE A 209 0.17 5.23 -15.92
N ALA A 210 0.78 5.93 -16.88
CA ALA A 210 0.16 7.06 -17.57
C ALA A 210 -1.08 6.64 -18.37
N ASN A 211 -0.99 5.51 -19.09
CA ASN A 211 -2.13 4.92 -19.79
C ASN A 211 -3.26 4.47 -18.84
N ALA A 212 -2.90 3.93 -17.66
CA ALA A 212 -3.89 3.52 -16.66
C ALA A 212 -4.57 4.69 -15.94
N PHE A 213 -3.85 5.80 -15.76
CA PHE A 213 -4.23 6.92 -14.91
C PHE A 213 -3.87 8.26 -15.55
N PRO A 214 -4.82 8.88 -16.29
CA PRO A 214 -4.57 10.16 -16.95
C PRO A 214 -4.29 11.30 -15.96
N LEU A 215 -3.47 12.25 -16.38
CA LEU A 215 -3.05 13.40 -15.58
C LEU A 215 -3.36 14.71 -16.30
N ASP A 216 -3.32 15.80 -15.54
CA ASP A 216 -3.21 17.13 -16.13
C ASP A 216 -1.85 17.29 -16.84
N LYS A 217 -1.77 18.26 -17.74
CA LYS A 217 -0.56 18.56 -18.50
C LYS A 217 0.62 18.82 -17.57
N ILE A 218 1.74 18.14 -17.82
CA ILE A 218 3.00 18.34 -17.11
C ILE A 218 3.70 19.57 -17.69
N ASN A 219 3.98 20.55 -16.83
CA ASN A 219 4.61 21.81 -17.25
C ASN A 219 6.10 21.90 -16.93
N LYS A 220 6.59 21.09 -15.98
CA LYS A 220 7.99 21.10 -15.53
C LYS A 220 8.45 19.66 -15.31
N LEU A 221 9.71 19.40 -15.63
CA LEU A 221 10.40 18.15 -15.32
C LEU A 221 11.68 18.49 -14.55
N GLU A 222 11.87 17.82 -13.41
CA GLU A 222 13.09 17.92 -12.60
C GLU A 222 13.98 16.72 -12.91
N GLU A 223 15.28 16.97 -13.08
CA GLU A 223 16.25 15.95 -13.47
C GLU A 223 17.46 15.97 -12.54
N PHE A 224 17.90 14.78 -12.11
CA PHE A 224 19.15 14.59 -11.38
C PHE A 224 19.67 13.16 -11.56
N GLU A 225 20.94 12.92 -11.21
CA GLU A 225 21.55 11.59 -11.33
C GLU A 225 21.72 10.94 -9.96
N ILE A 226 21.48 9.64 -9.88
CA ILE A 226 21.85 8.84 -8.72
C ILE A 226 23.22 8.22 -9.01
N LYS A 227 24.27 8.83 -8.45
CA LYS A 227 25.67 8.40 -8.60
C LYS A 227 26.16 7.65 -7.37
N GLY A 228 27.21 6.88 -7.56
CA GLY A 228 27.95 6.22 -6.49
C GLY A 228 27.54 4.79 -6.21
N SER A 229 28.21 4.19 -5.24
CA SER A 229 27.88 2.87 -4.69
C SER A 229 26.62 2.92 -3.81
N LEU A 230 26.04 1.75 -3.49
CA LEU A 230 24.91 1.69 -2.56
C LEU A 230 25.29 2.20 -1.17
N GLU A 231 26.54 2.01 -0.77
CA GLU A 231 27.13 2.48 0.49
C GLU A 231 27.24 4.01 0.52
N GLU A 232 27.72 4.62 -0.57
CA GLU A 232 27.80 6.07 -0.72
C GLU A 232 26.41 6.70 -0.68
N ILE A 233 25.44 6.16 -1.43
CA ILE A 233 24.06 6.66 -1.41
C ILE A 233 23.46 6.52 -0.01
N THR A 234 23.71 5.41 0.67
CA THR A 234 23.24 5.17 2.04
C THR A 234 23.76 6.23 3.01
N THR A 235 24.99 6.70 2.80
CA THR A 235 25.63 7.65 3.73
C THR A 235 25.34 9.10 3.36
N ASP A 236 25.36 9.42 2.07
CA ASP A 236 25.51 10.81 1.61
C ASP A 236 24.32 11.33 0.81
N PHE A 237 23.42 10.46 0.31
CA PHE A 237 22.32 10.91 -0.54
C PHE A 237 21.39 11.87 0.21
N ASN A 238 21.34 13.12 -0.26
CA ASN A 238 20.49 14.16 0.31
C ASN A 238 20.68 14.37 1.83
N LYS A 239 21.90 14.16 2.34
CA LYS A 239 22.24 14.26 3.76
C LYS A 239 21.90 15.63 4.37
N GLU A 240 22.21 16.70 3.65
CA GLU A 240 21.91 18.09 4.06
C GLU A 240 20.52 18.56 3.61
N GLY A 241 19.75 17.70 2.92
CA GLY A 241 18.48 18.04 2.32
C GLY A 241 17.31 17.99 3.29
N LYS A 242 16.57 19.10 3.41
CA LYS A 242 15.36 19.18 4.25
C LYS A 242 14.15 18.44 3.65
N LEU A 243 14.09 18.36 2.33
CA LEU A 243 12.99 17.76 1.57
C LEU A 243 13.52 16.66 0.65
N SER A 244 12.65 15.71 0.32
CA SER A 244 12.99 14.69 -0.68
C SER A 244 13.06 15.31 -2.07
N PRO A 245 14.05 14.95 -2.91
CA PRO A 245 14.12 15.40 -4.30
C PRO A 245 13.11 14.66 -5.20
N PHE A 246 12.46 13.60 -4.73
CA PHE A 246 11.50 12.82 -5.50
C PHE A 246 10.10 13.42 -5.41
N GLN A 247 9.48 13.67 -6.57
CA GLN A 247 8.09 14.08 -6.69
C GLN A 247 7.16 12.86 -6.84
N ASN A 248 5.85 13.11 -6.86
CA ASN A 248 4.84 12.05 -6.86
C ASN A 248 4.76 11.24 -8.17
N THR A 249 5.41 11.67 -9.24
CA THR A 249 5.56 10.93 -10.51
C THR A 249 7.02 10.98 -10.95
N GLY A 250 7.55 9.88 -11.48
CA GLY A 250 8.86 9.92 -12.08
C GLY A 250 9.32 8.63 -12.76
N LEU A 251 10.50 8.73 -13.36
CA LEU A 251 11.17 7.70 -14.14
C LEU A 251 12.66 7.71 -13.81
N LEU A 252 13.21 6.55 -13.47
CA LEU A 252 14.62 6.23 -13.46
C LEU A 252 14.97 5.52 -14.77
N PHE A 253 15.91 6.09 -15.51
CA PHE A 253 16.42 5.49 -16.73
C PHE A 253 17.92 5.73 -16.85
N LYS A 254 18.72 4.64 -16.87
CA LYS A 254 20.18 4.68 -17.00
C LYS A 254 20.85 5.61 -15.97
N GLY A 255 20.49 5.45 -14.69
CA GLY A 255 21.02 6.25 -13.58
C GLY A 255 20.48 7.68 -13.47
N LYS A 256 19.70 8.14 -14.45
CA LYS A 256 19.06 9.47 -14.44
C LYS A 256 17.63 9.39 -13.93
N ILE A 257 17.29 10.31 -13.03
CA ILE A 257 15.95 10.53 -12.51
C ILE A 257 15.30 11.67 -13.28
N TYR A 258 14.05 11.45 -13.68
CA TYR A 258 13.13 12.43 -14.23
C TYR A 258 11.89 12.43 -13.33
N THR A 259 11.59 13.52 -12.65
CA THR A 259 10.49 13.56 -11.69
C THR A 259 9.70 14.87 -11.75
N THR A 260 8.41 14.80 -11.46
CA THR A 260 7.54 15.96 -11.52
C THR A 260 6.32 15.80 -10.63
N LYS A 261 5.77 16.93 -10.19
CA LYS A 261 4.52 16.96 -9.44
C LYS A 261 3.35 16.91 -10.41
N THR A 262 2.47 15.93 -10.24
CA THR A 262 1.33 15.70 -11.12
C THR A 262 0.00 15.74 -10.36
N SER A 263 -1.06 16.10 -11.07
CA SER A 263 -2.45 16.07 -10.60
C SER A 263 -3.28 15.12 -11.47
N PRO A 264 -4.22 14.35 -10.88
CA PRO A 264 -5.09 13.44 -11.61
C PRO A 264 -6.04 14.19 -12.55
N ASN A 265 -6.27 13.65 -13.74
CA ASN A 265 -7.31 14.14 -14.65
C ASN A 265 -8.33 13.02 -14.87
N TYR A 266 -9.44 13.07 -14.13
CA TYR A 266 -10.49 12.06 -14.19
C TYR A 266 -11.88 12.66 -14.01
N ASN A 267 -12.68 12.56 -15.07
CA ASN A 267 -14.06 13.03 -15.13
C ASN A 267 -15.08 11.89 -15.28
N GLY A 268 -14.66 10.64 -15.09
CA GLY A 268 -15.52 9.47 -15.20
C GLY A 268 -16.40 9.24 -13.96
N LYS A 269 -17.16 8.14 -13.98
CA LYS A 269 -18.02 7.73 -12.86
C LYS A 269 -17.20 7.56 -11.57
N ARG A 270 -17.75 8.04 -10.46
CA ARG A 270 -17.18 7.89 -9.12
C ARG A 270 -18.09 6.99 -8.29
N ILE A 271 -17.49 6.09 -7.54
CA ILE A 271 -18.16 5.25 -6.54
C ILE A 271 -17.97 5.95 -5.19
N VAL A 272 -19.07 6.15 -4.47
CA VAL A 272 -19.08 6.79 -3.15
C VAL A 272 -19.32 5.77 -2.05
N LEU A 273 -19.09 6.12 -0.79
CA LEU A 273 -19.29 5.22 0.35
C LEU A 273 -20.73 4.68 0.41
N GLY A 274 -21.72 5.52 0.09
CA GLY A 274 -23.13 5.13 0.07
C GLY A 274 -23.45 4.01 -0.92
N ASP A 275 -22.76 3.95 -2.06
CA ASP A 275 -22.99 2.93 -3.11
C ASP A 275 -22.62 1.51 -2.66
N LEU A 276 -21.83 1.39 -1.59
CA LEU A 276 -21.23 0.12 -1.16
C LEU A 276 -21.85 -0.46 0.11
N LEU A 277 -22.79 0.27 0.71
CA LEU A 277 -23.47 -0.18 1.91
C LEU A 277 -24.28 -1.45 1.61
N GLN A 278 -24.39 -2.33 2.59
CA GLN A 278 -25.23 -3.52 2.44
C GLN A 278 -26.72 -3.13 2.44
N ASN A 279 -27.49 -3.74 1.52
CA ASN A 279 -28.94 -3.58 1.43
C ASN A 279 -29.71 -4.56 2.35
N GLY A 280 -29.00 -5.46 3.06
CA GLY A 280 -29.56 -6.48 3.93
C GLY A 280 -29.45 -6.14 5.43
N GLU A 281 -29.87 -7.08 6.29
CA GLU A 281 -29.91 -6.86 7.73
C GLU A 281 -28.50 -6.82 8.35
N VAL A 282 -28.09 -5.64 8.80
CA VAL A 282 -26.88 -5.46 9.62
C VAL A 282 -27.24 -5.84 11.05
N THR A 283 -26.45 -6.74 11.65
CA THR A 283 -26.68 -7.19 13.03
C THR A 283 -26.52 -6.05 14.04
N ASP A 284 -27.25 -6.14 15.15
CA ASP A 284 -27.25 -5.17 16.27
C ASP A 284 -25.87 -4.82 16.83
N ASP A 285 -24.91 -5.72 16.63
CA ASP A 285 -23.54 -5.57 17.09
C ASP A 285 -22.78 -4.43 16.41
N PHE A 286 -23.21 -3.99 15.22
CA PHE A 286 -22.59 -2.88 14.49
C PHE A 286 -23.15 -1.51 14.88
N PHE A 287 -24.32 -1.47 15.52
CA PHE A 287 -24.97 -0.24 15.93
C PHE A 287 -24.32 0.36 17.17
N ILE A 288 -24.13 1.68 17.15
CA ILE A 288 -23.57 2.41 18.28
C ILE A 288 -24.70 2.66 19.28
N LYS A 289 -24.63 1.98 20.41
CA LYS A 289 -25.57 2.11 21.53
C LYS A 289 -25.10 3.20 22.49
N ASN A 290 -26.03 3.78 23.24
CA ASN A 290 -25.71 4.76 24.28
C ASN A 290 -25.50 4.09 25.65
N ASN A 291 -24.70 3.02 25.68
CA ASN A 291 -24.44 2.28 26.91
C ASN A 291 -23.48 3.06 27.82
N LYS A 292 -23.59 2.85 29.13
CA LYS A 292 -22.59 3.35 30.10
C LYS A 292 -21.25 2.66 29.85
N LEU A 293 -20.17 3.43 29.91
CA LEU A 293 -18.81 2.90 29.91
C LEU A 293 -18.56 2.15 31.22
N LYS A 294 -17.83 1.02 31.14
CA LYS A 294 -17.38 0.28 32.32
C LYS A 294 -16.57 1.16 33.28
N THR A 295 -15.82 2.11 32.73
CA THR A 295 -15.02 3.07 33.48
C THR A 295 -15.19 4.43 32.82
N PRO A 296 -15.88 5.38 33.45
CA PRO A 296 -15.93 6.75 32.97
C PRO A 296 -14.53 7.32 32.81
N LYS A 297 -14.30 8.12 31.77
CA LYS A 297 -13.01 8.79 31.55
C LYS A 297 -13.13 10.26 31.91
N SER A 298 -12.28 10.71 32.82
CA SER A 298 -12.02 12.12 33.04
C SER A 298 -11.00 12.63 32.02
N ILE A 299 -11.29 13.78 31.42
CA ILE A 299 -10.43 14.51 30.50
C ILE A 299 -10.19 15.91 31.07
N LEU A 300 -8.93 16.30 31.19
CA LEU A 300 -8.54 17.65 31.58
C LEU A 300 -8.46 18.55 30.34
N GLU A 301 -9.39 19.49 30.24
CA GLU A 301 -9.44 20.47 29.16
C GLU A 301 -8.37 21.55 29.34
N LYS A 302 -8.08 22.30 28.27
CA LYS A 302 -7.02 23.32 28.26
C LYS A 302 -7.26 24.44 29.27
N ASP A 303 -8.50 24.77 29.57
CA ASP A 303 -8.90 25.79 30.56
C ASP A 303 -8.81 25.29 32.01
N GLY A 304 -8.39 24.03 32.22
CA GLY A 304 -8.28 23.40 33.53
C GLY A 304 -9.58 22.76 34.02
N SER A 305 -10.68 22.84 33.25
CA SER A 305 -11.92 22.14 33.56
C SER A 305 -11.81 20.64 33.31
N GLU A 306 -12.58 19.85 34.05
CA GLU A 306 -12.63 18.40 33.93
C GLU A 306 -13.93 17.97 33.24
N LYS A 307 -13.81 17.24 32.13
CA LYS A 307 -14.93 16.66 31.40
C LYS A 307 -14.98 15.16 31.64
N ILE A 308 -16.11 14.68 32.18
CA ILE A 308 -16.35 13.25 32.37
C ILE A 308 -17.10 12.70 31.15
N ILE A 309 -16.54 11.65 30.56
CA ILE A 309 -17.17 10.86 29.50
C ILE A 309 -17.68 9.57 30.13
N ALA A 310 -19.00 9.37 30.14
CA ALA A 310 -19.65 8.29 30.87
C ALA A 310 -20.32 7.26 29.95
N THR A 311 -20.53 7.58 28.67
CA THR A 311 -21.22 6.71 27.71
C THR A 311 -20.38 6.40 26.47
N GLU A 312 -20.71 5.31 25.77
CA GLU A 312 -20.07 4.96 24.50
C GLU A 312 -20.30 6.03 23.44
N LYS A 313 -21.50 6.62 23.36
CA LYS A 313 -21.82 7.68 22.40
C LYS A 313 -20.97 8.93 22.63
N GLU A 314 -20.87 9.40 23.87
CA GLU A 314 -19.99 10.54 24.21
C GLU A 314 -18.52 10.24 23.90
N MET A 315 -18.08 8.99 24.09
CA MET A 315 -16.71 8.57 23.75
C MET A 315 -16.48 8.62 22.23
N TRP A 316 -17.44 8.21 21.41
CA TRP A 316 -17.35 8.35 19.96
C TRP A 316 -17.24 9.82 19.54
N GLU A 317 -18.13 10.66 20.04
CA GLU A 317 -18.14 12.10 19.77
C GLU A 317 -16.83 12.76 20.18
N TYR A 318 -16.30 12.43 21.36
CA TYR A 318 -15.02 12.93 21.85
C TYR A 318 -13.83 12.47 20.98
N LEU A 319 -13.77 11.18 20.61
CA LEU A 319 -12.66 10.65 19.81
C LEU A 319 -12.66 11.20 18.38
N LYS A 320 -13.84 11.49 17.83
CA LYS A 320 -14.03 12.04 16.49
C LYS A 320 -13.90 13.57 16.45
N GLY A 321 -14.32 14.25 17.50
CA GLY A 321 -14.26 15.70 17.63
C GLY A 321 -12.84 16.25 17.72
N SER A 322 -12.72 17.53 17.39
CA SER A 322 -11.53 18.31 17.69
C SER A 322 -11.39 18.48 19.20
N LYS A 323 -10.15 18.44 19.70
CA LYS A 323 -9.85 18.61 21.11
C LYS A 323 -8.49 19.25 21.30
N SER A 324 -8.36 20.06 22.35
CA SER A 324 -7.09 20.60 22.82
C SER A 324 -7.05 20.38 24.32
N ILE A 325 -6.29 19.38 24.74
CA ILE A 325 -6.26 18.92 26.14
C ILE A 325 -4.86 19.09 26.72
N LEU A 326 -4.79 19.22 28.04
CA LEU A 326 -3.52 19.23 28.74
C LEU A 326 -3.06 17.78 28.94
N ARG A 327 -1.84 17.45 28.53
CA ARG A 327 -1.20 16.17 28.80
C ARG A 327 0.04 16.36 29.65
N ILE A 328 0.32 15.35 30.47
CA ILE A 328 1.52 15.29 31.29
C ILE A 328 2.36 14.13 30.75
N SER A 329 3.61 14.39 30.38
CA SER A 329 4.54 13.34 29.99
C SER A 329 4.86 12.43 31.18
N LYS A 330 5.49 11.28 30.92
CA LYS A 330 5.97 10.40 32.00
C LYS A 330 6.93 11.11 32.96
N ASP A 331 7.65 12.11 32.47
CA ASP A 331 8.63 12.90 33.22
C ASP A 331 8.00 14.15 33.89
N GLY A 332 6.66 14.26 33.89
CA GLY A 332 5.94 15.36 34.54
C GLY A 332 5.78 16.63 33.70
N PHE A 333 6.32 16.68 32.47
CA PHE A 333 6.23 17.86 31.61
C PHE A 333 4.80 18.03 31.09
N LYS A 334 4.19 19.19 31.38
CA LYS A 334 2.86 19.54 30.89
C LYS A 334 2.94 20.15 29.51
N TYR A 335 2.18 19.61 28.56
CA TYR A 335 2.09 20.15 27.21
C TYR A 335 0.65 20.10 26.69
N ASN A 336 0.34 21.04 25.80
CA ASN A 336 -0.95 21.06 25.12
C ASN A 336 -0.94 20.05 23.97
N TYR A 337 -1.85 19.09 24.00
CA TYR A 337 -2.09 18.17 22.91
C TYR A 337 -3.35 18.59 22.16
N SER A 338 -3.18 18.96 20.89
CA SER A 338 -4.30 19.30 20.02
C SER A 338 -4.49 18.23 18.94
N GLU A 339 -5.73 17.84 18.71
CA GLU A 339 -6.15 16.91 17.65
C GLU A 339 -7.35 17.52 16.90
N GLY A 340 -7.26 17.61 15.57
CA GLY A 340 -8.35 18.14 14.74
C GLY A 340 -9.59 17.24 14.73
N GLY A 341 -10.73 17.75 14.28
CA GLY A 341 -11.94 16.93 14.10
C GLY A 341 -11.83 15.99 12.89
N MET A 342 -12.63 14.94 12.89
CA MET A 342 -12.93 14.13 11.70
C MET A 342 -14.39 14.33 11.32
N ILE A 343 -14.71 14.16 10.04
CA ILE A 343 -16.09 14.04 9.59
C ILE A 343 -16.71 12.85 10.34
N TYR A 344 -17.77 13.12 11.08
CA TYR A 344 -18.50 12.16 11.89
C TYR A 344 -19.96 12.57 11.92
N PRO A 345 -20.88 11.72 11.45
CA PRO A 345 -20.65 10.45 10.74
C PRO A 345 -19.92 10.63 9.39
N ASP A 346 -19.23 9.60 8.91
CA ASP A 346 -18.57 9.56 7.62
C ASP A 346 -19.57 9.84 6.48
N ALA A 347 -19.18 10.70 5.53
CA ALA A 347 -20.04 11.17 4.44
C ALA A 347 -20.29 10.06 3.40
N LEU A 348 -21.55 9.87 3.03
CA LEU A 348 -21.99 8.82 2.10
C LEU A 348 -21.89 9.24 0.62
N ASP A 349 -21.80 10.54 0.35
CA ASP A 349 -21.78 11.16 -0.98
C ASP A 349 -20.35 11.34 -1.55
N ASN A 350 -19.35 10.81 -0.86
CA ASN A 350 -17.95 10.92 -1.23
C ASN A 350 -17.25 9.55 -1.17
N ALA A 351 -16.11 9.43 -1.86
CA ALA A 351 -15.21 8.30 -1.66
C ALA A 351 -14.80 8.22 -0.18
N SER A 352 -14.82 7.03 0.39
CA SER A 352 -14.47 6.78 1.78
C SER A 352 -13.05 7.20 2.10
N ARG A 353 -12.77 7.55 3.35
CA ARG A 353 -11.37 7.73 3.80
C ARG A 353 -10.63 6.39 3.81
N THR A 354 -9.31 6.44 3.97
CA THR A 354 -8.50 5.21 4.05
C THR A 354 -8.95 4.35 5.25
N ILE A 355 -9.15 3.06 5.00
CA ILE A 355 -9.30 2.04 6.05
C ILE A 355 -7.92 1.82 6.69
N ILE A 356 -7.89 1.76 8.02
CA ILE A 356 -6.66 1.44 8.75
C ILE A 356 -6.81 0.12 9.53
N THR A 357 -5.70 -0.45 9.98
CA THR A 357 -5.70 -1.75 10.68
C THR A 357 -6.50 -1.77 12.00
N GLY A 358 -6.73 -0.60 12.61
CA GLY A 358 -7.56 -0.43 13.81
C GLY A 358 -9.08 -0.27 13.57
N GLU A 359 -9.56 -0.58 12.36
CA GLU A 359 -10.97 -0.46 11.96
C GLU A 359 -11.89 -1.46 12.69
N GLY A 360 -11.36 -2.63 13.04
CA GLY A 360 -12.15 -3.72 13.62
C GLY A 360 -12.63 -3.51 15.06
N GLY A 361 -13.65 -4.28 15.47
CA GLY A 361 -14.13 -4.39 16.84
C GLY A 361 -15.16 -3.34 17.27
N LYS A 362 -15.80 -3.56 18.43
CA LYS A 362 -16.98 -2.80 18.90
C LYS A 362 -16.64 -1.46 19.58
N SER A 363 -15.49 -1.38 20.25
CA SER A 363 -15.16 -0.23 21.11
C SER A 363 -15.01 1.09 20.34
N PRO A 364 -15.38 2.24 20.95
CA PRO A 364 -15.16 3.56 20.38
C PRO A 364 -13.73 3.78 19.91
N SER A 365 -13.57 4.30 18.71
CA SER A 365 -12.26 4.59 18.13
C SER A 365 -12.37 5.72 17.13
N ARG A 366 -11.41 6.63 17.19
CA ARG A 366 -11.28 7.72 16.22
C ARG A 366 -11.23 7.21 14.78
N PHE A 367 -10.59 6.06 14.57
CA PHE A 367 -10.24 5.57 13.25
C PHE A 367 -11.32 4.75 12.55
N LYS A 368 -12.39 4.36 13.25
CA LYS A 368 -13.44 3.50 12.72
C LYS A 368 -14.49 4.29 11.97
N HIS A 369 -14.96 3.77 10.84
CA HIS A 369 -16.00 4.40 10.06
C HIS A 369 -17.32 4.28 10.80
N VAL A 370 -18.07 5.37 10.81
CA VAL A 370 -19.41 5.41 11.38
C VAL A 370 -20.30 6.14 10.41
N ILE A 371 -21.41 5.52 10.02
CA ILE A 371 -22.37 6.09 9.08
C ILE A 371 -23.75 6.21 9.72
N VAL A 372 -24.58 7.07 9.16
CA VAL A 372 -26.01 7.11 9.50
C VAL A 372 -26.75 6.08 8.66
N SER A 373 -27.59 5.30 9.33
CA SER A 373 -28.56 4.40 8.71
C SER A 373 -29.97 4.70 9.24
N ASP A 374 -30.97 4.07 8.65
CA ASP A 374 -32.37 4.08 9.09
C ASP A 374 -32.55 3.74 10.59
N ARG A 375 -31.72 2.84 11.12
CA ARG A 375 -31.72 2.39 12.52
C ARG A 375 -30.75 3.18 13.42
N GLY A 376 -30.18 4.27 12.92
CA GLY A 376 -29.25 5.14 13.65
C GLY A 376 -27.79 5.00 13.24
N LEU A 377 -26.87 5.39 14.13
CA LEU A 377 -25.42 5.35 13.87
C LEU A 377 -24.89 3.92 13.94
N ARG A 378 -24.14 3.50 12.93
CA ARG A 378 -23.48 2.19 12.92
C ARG A 378 -22.09 2.23 12.32
N ARG A 379 -21.28 1.24 12.71
CA ARG A 379 -19.99 0.96 12.09
C ARG A 379 -20.18 0.28 10.73
N LEU A 380 -19.13 0.31 9.91
CA LEU A 380 -19.08 -0.51 8.70
C LEU A 380 -18.86 -1.99 9.07
N THR A 381 -19.48 -2.85 8.29
CA THR A 381 -19.37 -4.31 8.35
C THR A 381 -18.13 -4.81 7.60
N PRO A 382 -17.63 -6.03 7.87
CA PRO A 382 -16.51 -6.61 7.11
C PRO A 382 -16.72 -6.60 5.59
N VAL A 383 -17.92 -6.93 5.12
CA VAL A 383 -18.27 -6.92 3.69
C VAL A 383 -18.17 -5.52 3.09
N GLU A 384 -18.65 -4.50 3.81
CA GLU A 384 -18.52 -3.10 3.35
C GLU A 384 -17.05 -2.67 3.29
N LEU A 385 -16.21 -3.14 4.21
CA LEU A 385 -14.77 -2.89 4.18
C LEU A 385 -14.07 -3.61 3.01
N GLU A 386 -14.50 -4.82 2.66
CA GLU A 386 -14.04 -5.56 1.47
C GLU A 386 -14.37 -4.78 0.18
N ARG A 387 -15.63 -4.36 0.04
CA ARG A 387 -16.11 -3.55 -1.09
C ARG A 387 -15.37 -2.22 -1.23
N LEU A 388 -15.00 -1.57 -0.13
CA LEU A 388 -14.19 -0.33 -0.15
C LEU A 388 -12.78 -0.53 -0.73
N ASN A 389 -12.24 -1.74 -0.72
CA ASN A 389 -11.01 -2.09 -1.43
C ASN A 389 -11.29 -2.80 -2.77
N MET A 390 -12.56 -2.91 -3.17
CA MET A 390 -13.03 -3.61 -4.37
C MET A 390 -12.75 -5.12 -4.35
N PHE A 391 -12.72 -5.73 -3.17
CA PHE A 391 -12.75 -7.18 -3.02
C PHE A 391 -14.19 -7.71 -3.19
N PRO A 392 -14.35 -8.97 -3.63
CA PRO A 392 -15.64 -9.66 -3.56
C PRO A 392 -16.17 -9.72 -2.12
N ASP A 393 -17.49 -9.82 -1.98
CA ASP A 393 -18.13 -10.03 -0.69
C ASP A 393 -17.66 -11.35 -0.06
N ASP A 394 -17.41 -11.32 1.25
CA ASP A 394 -16.98 -12.48 2.03
C ASP A 394 -15.64 -13.09 1.61
N HIS A 395 -14.83 -12.36 0.84
CA HIS A 395 -13.48 -12.76 0.45
C HIS A 395 -12.59 -13.15 1.65
N THR A 396 -12.73 -12.45 2.78
CA THR A 396 -11.95 -12.72 4.00
C THR A 396 -12.70 -13.55 5.04
N LYS A 397 -13.89 -14.04 4.72
CA LYS A 397 -14.69 -14.87 5.62
C LYS A 397 -14.16 -16.30 5.60
N LEU A 398 -13.66 -16.74 6.75
CA LEU A 398 -13.15 -18.09 6.97
C LEU A 398 -13.34 -18.44 8.44
N GLU A 399 -13.57 -19.72 8.74
CA GLU A 399 -13.64 -20.20 10.12
C GLU A 399 -12.34 -19.85 10.88
N GLY A 400 -12.48 -19.38 12.12
CA GLY A 400 -11.35 -18.87 12.92
C GLY A 400 -10.91 -17.45 12.60
N VAL A 401 -11.36 -16.85 11.49
CA VAL A 401 -11.07 -15.43 11.15
C VAL A 401 -12.18 -14.51 11.67
N THR A 402 -11.88 -13.76 12.73
CA THR A 402 -12.83 -12.79 13.32
C THR A 402 -13.05 -11.56 12.43
N ASP A 403 -14.19 -10.87 12.59
CA ASP A 403 -14.48 -9.57 11.94
C ASP A 403 -13.39 -8.52 12.17
N THR A 404 -12.79 -8.51 13.36
CA THR A 404 -11.66 -7.62 13.66
C THR A 404 -10.45 -7.94 12.79
N LYS A 405 -10.19 -9.22 12.55
CA LYS A 405 -9.10 -9.67 11.67
C LYS A 405 -9.42 -9.39 10.20
N ARG A 406 -10.66 -9.59 9.76
CA ARG A 406 -11.13 -9.19 8.41
C ARG A 406 -10.90 -7.69 8.15
N ALA A 407 -11.28 -6.84 9.10
CA ALA A 407 -11.04 -5.40 9.04
C ALA A 407 -9.53 -5.05 9.04
N PHE A 408 -8.71 -5.78 9.80
CA PHE A 408 -7.26 -5.64 9.79
C PHE A 408 -6.68 -5.91 8.39
N PHE A 409 -7.12 -6.97 7.71
CA PHE A 409 -6.71 -7.25 6.34
C PHE A 409 -7.04 -6.09 5.39
N MET A 410 -8.26 -5.54 5.48
CA MET A 410 -8.68 -4.41 4.65
C MET A 410 -7.93 -3.11 4.96
N GLY A 411 -7.41 -2.95 6.17
CA GLY A 411 -6.49 -1.85 6.51
C GLY A 411 -5.16 -1.94 5.74
N ASN A 412 -4.66 -3.16 5.52
CA ASN A 412 -3.41 -3.43 4.81
C ASN A 412 -3.59 -3.59 3.30
N ALA A 413 -4.74 -4.09 2.85
CA ALA A 413 -5.03 -4.36 1.46
C ALA A 413 -4.95 -3.12 0.57
N LEU A 414 -4.58 -3.29 -0.69
CA LEU A 414 -4.66 -2.27 -1.73
C LEU A 414 -6.09 -2.17 -2.28
N VAL A 415 -6.35 -1.18 -3.16
CA VAL A 415 -7.61 -1.12 -3.90
C VAL A 415 -7.44 -1.91 -5.20
N VAL A 416 -8.17 -3.03 -5.34
CA VAL A 416 -8.03 -4.01 -6.44
C VAL A 416 -8.15 -3.34 -7.81
N GLY A 417 -9.07 -2.39 -7.97
CA GLY A 417 -9.24 -1.67 -9.24
C GLY A 417 -8.00 -0.91 -9.71
N VAL A 418 -7.08 -0.53 -8.81
CA VAL A 418 -5.80 0.09 -9.21
C VAL A 418 -4.89 -0.93 -9.87
N ILE A 419 -4.83 -2.14 -9.31
CA ILE A 419 -4.05 -3.24 -9.86
C ILE A 419 -4.62 -3.68 -11.20
N GLU A 420 -5.94 -3.80 -11.31
CA GLU A 420 -6.62 -4.13 -12.57
C GLU A 420 -6.23 -3.15 -13.69
N LYS A 421 -6.35 -1.83 -13.44
CA LYS A 421 -6.02 -0.81 -14.46
C LYS A 421 -4.55 -0.83 -14.87
N ILE A 422 -3.64 -0.96 -13.91
CA ILE A 422 -2.19 -1.02 -14.21
C ILE A 422 -1.84 -2.34 -14.90
N GLY A 423 -2.37 -3.46 -14.45
CA GLY A 423 -2.18 -4.77 -15.07
C GLY A 423 -2.63 -4.75 -16.53
N LYS A 424 -3.84 -4.24 -16.81
CA LYS A 424 -4.30 -4.09 -18.19
C LYS A 424 -3.36 -3.22 -19.04
N ALA A 425 -2.97 -2.06 -18.52
CA ALA A 425 -2.06 -1.16 -19.23
C ALA A 425 -0.68 -1.80 -19.46
N LEU A 426 -0.16 -2.54 -18.48
CA LEU A 426 1.14 -3.21 -18.57
C LEU A 426 1.10 -4.31 -19.63
N TYR A 427 0.04 -5.14 -19.63
CA TYR A 427 -0.12 -6.17 -20.64
C TYR A 427 -0.19 -5.57 -22.05
N ASN A 428 -0.94 -4.49 -22.24
CA ASN A 428 -0.99 -3.80 -23.54
C ASN A 428 0.38 -3.24 -23.91
N GLN A 429 1.10 -2.63 -22.97
CA GLN A 429 2.45 -2.14 -23.18
C GLN A 429 3.41 -3.26 -23.61
N ILE A 430 3.27 -4.47 -23.07
CA ILE A 430 4.16 -5.59 -23.40
C ILE A 430 3.89 -6.14 -24.80
N ASN A 431 2.65 -6.06 -25.27
CA ASN A 431 2.20 -6.65 -26.55
C ASN A 431 2.01 -5.62 -27.68
N GLU A 432 2.40 -4.36 -27.44
CA GLU A 432 2.59 -3.32 -28.46
C GLU A 432 3.96 -3.48 -29.13
#